data_AF-A0A1H8PUP0-F1
#
_entry.id   AF-A0A1H8PUP0-F1
#
_cell.length_a   1.000
_cell.length_b   1.000
_cell.length_c   1.000
_cell.angle_alpha   90.00
_cell.angle_beta   90.00
_cell.angle_gamma   90.00
#
_symmetry.space_group_name_H-M   'P 1'
#
loop_
_entity.id
_entity.type
_entity.pdbx_description
1 polymer ?
#
loop_
_entity_poly.entity_id
_entity_poly.type
_entity_poly.pdbx_seq_one_letter_code
_entity_poly.pdbx_strand_id
1 'polypeptide(L)' 'MSASQDGLKPRFAQHIDIHCPDDRAYWAGQFGVSGDELRDAVKMVGSRVTTVAAHLGRQAA' A
#
# COMPACT_ATOMS: atom_id res chain seq x y z
N MET A 1 -11.86 -5.91 24.41
CA MET A 1 -11.36 -4.86 23.49
C MET A 1 -10.31 -5.51 22.62
N SER A 2 -10.58 -5.59 21.33
CA SER A 2 -9.84 -6.45 20.39
C SER A 2 -8.46 -5.89 20.05
N ALA A 3 -7.48 -6.80 20.12
CA ALA A 3 -6.18 -6.82 19.45
C ALA A 3 -5.24 -5.62 19.64
N SER A 4 -4.35 -5.79 20.60
CA SER A 4 -3.00 -5.23 20.64
C SER A 4 -2.32 -5.25 19.26
N GLN A 5 -1.90 -4.09 18.77
CA GLN A 5 -0.91 -4.00 17.69
C GLN A 5 0.42 -3.57 18.30
N ASP A 6 1.03 -4.49 19.04
CA ASP A 6 2.41 -4.37 19.50
C ASP A 6 3.32 -5.10 18.50
N GLY A 7 4.18 -4.33 17.83
CA GLY A 7 5.45 -4.74 17.22
C GLY A 7 5.47 -5.96 16.31
N LEU A 8 5.39 -5.77 14.98
CA LEU A 8 6.02 -6.71 14.03
C LEU A 8 6.73 -5.96 12.89
N LYS A 9 7.99 -6.34 12.70
CA LYS A 9 9.01 -5.82 11.78
C LYS A 9 8.57 -5.49 10.33
N PRO A 10 9.28 -4.55 9.66
CA PRO A 10 8.93 -3.96 8.36
C PRO A 10 9.32 -4.83 7.15
N ARG A 11 8.81 -6.06 7.03
CA ARG A 11 9.14 -6.95 5.89
C ARG A 11 7.96 -7.49 5.06
N PHE A 12 6.71 -7.32 5.50
CA PHE A 12 5.57 -7.97 4.83
C PHE A 12 4.25 -7.19 4.95
N ALA A 13 4.28 -5.85 4.89
CA ALA A 13 3.06 -5.14 4.54
C ALA A 13 2.74 -5.48 3.07
N GLN A 14 2.13 -6.64 2.83
CA GLN A 14 1.66 -7.06 1.51
C GLN A 14 0.39 -6.30 1.11
N HIS A 15 -0.18 -5.53 2.05
CA HIS A 15 -1.42 -4.80 1.89
C HIS A 15 -1.18 -3.31 2.12
N ILE A 16 -1.73 -2.50 1.24
CA ILE A 16 -1.76 -1.03 1.28
C ILE A 16 -3.06 -0.63 1.97
N ASP A 17 -2.93 0.09 3.08
CA ASP A 17 -4.11 0.68 3.72
C ASP A 17 -4.37 2.08 3.13
N ILE A 18 -5.33 2.17 2.21
CA ILE A 18 -5.71 3.46 1.59
C ILE A 18 -6.46 4.40 2.55
N HIS A 19 -6.97 3.90 3.67
CA HIS A 19 -7.68 4.70 4.68
C HIS A 19 -6.69 5.37 5.64
N CYS A 20 -5.50 4.80 5.79
CA CYS A 20 -4.41 5.39 6.54
C CYS A 20 -3.66 6.43 5.67
N PRO A 21 -3.65 7.72 6.03
CA PRO A 21 -2.98 8.75 5.25
C PRO A 21 -1.45 8.54 5.19
N ASP A 22 -0.83 8.06 6.27
CA ASP A 22 0.60 7.73 6.33
C ASP A 22 0.96 6.56 5.42
N ASP A 23 0.17 5.48 5.45
CA ASP A 23 0.40 4.28 4.64
C ASP A 23 0.23 4.61 3.15
N ARG A 24 -0.82 5.38 2.81
CA ARG A 24 -1.03 5.89 1.45
C ARG A 24 0.15 6.74 0.97
N ALA A 25 0.65 7.66 1.80
CA ALA A 25 1.78 8.52 1.42
C ALA A 25 3.08 7.71 1.25
N TYR A 26 3.32 6.75 2.14
CA TYR A 26 4.47 5.85 2.08
C TYR A 26 4.49 5.04 0.78
N TRP A 27 3.41 4.33 0.48
CA TRP A 27 3.28 3.52 -0.74
C TRP A 27 3.27 4.37 -2.00
N ALA A 28 2.62 5.54 -1.98
CA ALA A 28 2.61 6.46 -3.10
C ALA A 28 4.05 6.89 -3.46
N GLY A 29 4.87 7.21 -2.45
CA GLY A 29 6.31 7.46 -2.63
C GLY A 29 7.07 6.24 -3.13
N GLN A 30 6.77 5.06 -2.60
CA GLN A 30 7.38 3.77 -2.98
C GLN A 30 7.15 3.41 -4.44
N PHE A 31 5.96 3.69 -4.96
CA PHE A 31 5.59 3.49 -6.36
C PHE A 31 5.90 4.70 -7.26
N GLY A 32 6.21 5.86 -6.68
CA GLY A 32 6.40 7.12 -7.40
C GLY A 32 5.12 7.61 -8.09
N VAL A 33 3.96 7.39 -7.44
CA VAL A 33 2.63 7.83 -7.91
C VAL A 33 1.99 8.76 -6.89
N SER A 34 0.89 9.40 -7.26
CA SER A 34 0.11 10.21 -6.32
C SER A 34 -0.75 9.34 -5.40
N GLY A 35 -1.10 9.83 -4.21
CA GLY A 35 -1.99 9.10 -3.29
C GLY A 35 -3.37 8.76 -3.89
N ASP A 36 -3.90 9.62 -4.77
CA ASP A 36 -5.13 9.35 -5.53
C ASP A 36 -4.95 8.25 -6.58
N GLU A 37 -3.84 8.26 -7.33
CA GLU A 37 -3.51 7.18 -8.28
C GLU A 37 -3.33 5.84 -7.57
N LEU A 38 -2.67 5.85 -6.41
CA LEU A 38 -2.53 4.67 -5.57
C LEU A 38 -3.89 4.15 -5.11
N ARG A 39 -4.78 5.03 -4.65
CA ARG A 39 -6.14 4.67 -4.23
C ARG A 39 -6.91 4.05 -5.38
N ASP A 40 -6.84 4.62 -6.57
CA ASP A 40 -7.59 4.12 -7.72
C ASP A 40 -7.01 2.79 -8.22
N ALA A 41 -5.69 2.61 -8.21
CA ALA A 41 -5.04 1.33 -8.45
C ALA A 41 -5.50 0.26 -7.43
N VAL A 42 -5.48 0.59 -6.14
CA VAL A 42 -5.97 -0.30 -5.06
C VAL A 42 -7.45 -0.64 -5.23
N LYS A 43 -8.28 0.31 -5.67
CA LYS A 43 -9.70 0.02 -5.97
C LYS A 43 -9.87 -0.90 -7.18
N MET A 44 -9.00 -0.81 -8.18
CA MET A 44 -9.06 -1.64 -9.38
C MET A 44 -8.55 -3.07 -9.16
N VAL A 45 -7.42 -3.23 -8.45
CA VAL A 45 -6.74 -4.53 -8.33
C VAL A 45 -6.69 -5.10 -6.91
N GLY A 46 -7.22 -4.35 -5.95
CA GLY A 46 -7.23 -4.69 -4.53
C GLY A 46 -6.05 -4.08 -3.76
N SER A 47 -6.11 -4.18 -2.44
CA SER A 47 -5.10 -3.61 -1.53
C SER A 47 -3.75 -4.31 -1.56
N ARG A 48 -3.51 -5.29 -2.43
CA ARG A 48 -2.24 -6.02 -2.45
C ARG A 48 -1.15 -5.21 -3.16
N VAL A 49 -0.03 -5.00 -2.47
CA VAL A 49 1.16 -4.31 -2.98
C VAL A 49 1.66 -4.92 -4.29
N THR A 50 1.78 -6.24 -4.35
CA THR A 50 2.28 -6.94 -5.55
C THR A 50 1.34 -6.77 -6.74
N THR A 51 0.03 -6.79 -6.51
CA THR A 51 -0.94 -6.58 -7.58
C THR A 51 -0.95 -5.13 -8.05
N VAL A 52 -0.87 -4.17 -7.12
CA VAL A 52 -0.79 -2.73 -7.43
C VAL A 52 0.52 -2.41 -8.16
N ALA A 53 1.64 -2.97 -7.72
CA ALA A 53 2.94 -2.91 -8.39
C ALA A 53 2.85 -3.40 -9.84
N ALA A 54 2.26 -4.59 -10.03
CA ALA A 54 2.06 -5.18 -11.35
C ALA A 54 1.12 -4.33 -12.23
N HIS A 55 0.06 -3.77 -11.66
CA HIS A 55 -0.88 -2.90 -12.37
C HIS A 55 -0.25 -1.57 -12.80
N LEU A 56 0.55 -0.97 -11.92
CA LEU A 56 1.27 0.27 -12.19
C LEU A 56 2.50 0.04 -13.07
N GLY A 57 2.87 -1.22 -13.37
CA GLY A 57 4.06 -1.59 -14.13
C GLY A 57 5.36 -1.21 -13.41
N ARG A 58 5.32 -1.04 -12.10
CA ARG A 58 6.44 -0.58 -11.26
C ARG A 58 6.70 -1.61 -10.19
N GLN A 59 7.92 -2.13 -10.11
CA GLN A 59 8.31 -2.93 -8.96
C GLN A 59 8.37 -2.01 -7.75
N ALA A 60 7.73 -2.42 -6.64
CA ALA A 60 7.98 -1.80 -5.34
C ALA A 60 9.50 -1.92 -5.08
N ALA A 61 10.20 -0.79 -5.17
CA ALA A 61 11.62 -0.64 -4.89
C ALA A 61 11.96 -0.94 -3.42
#